data_AF-A0A968WCP9-F1
#
_entry.id   AF-A0A968WCP9-F1
#
_cell.length_a   1.000
_cell.length_b   1.000
_cell.length_c   1.000
_cell.angle_alpha   90.00
_cell.angle_beta   90.00
_cell.angle_gamma   90.00
#
_symmetry.space_group_name_H-M   'P 1'
#
loop_
_entity.id
_entity.type
_entity.pdbx_description
1 polymer ?
#
loop_
_entity_poly.entity_id
_entity_poly.type
_entity_poly.pdbx_seq_one_letter_code
_entity_poly.pdbx_strand_id
1 'polypeptide(L)'
;MTIATRTDTTVAATVTQTSLVNALITAFTSAGFSTAIDNYTVSTDRILVYKVDVDSTKTFGSNFLRIRITSALQVFQQVMTGWNVTTKVATNASTEVSMGIFVTTTSIQFVALSAGLEGKFVACTQGTLFMLLGLLVPSERPTWWDLNSWSWGFIFISTTLLALRSSARFPYSSSEYEFLSSVRIANFNPQTNRRDVLSGNVLLTSGNAGIAGKTSRDIGLACGSGSARYDTFSFPPDTKQYLLINNTASGLAMRIQ
;
A
#
# COMPACT_ATOMS: atom_id res chain seq x y z
N MET A 1 -16.62 6.45 6.42
CA MET A 1 -15.66 6.52 7.53
C MET A 1 -14.97 5.18 7.56
N THR A 2 -13.64 5.17 7.51
CA THR A 2 -12.89 3.97 7.18
C THR A 2 -11.80 3.75 8.20
N ILE A 3 -12.23 3.46 9.43
CA ILE A 3 -11.33 3.02 10.51
C ILE A 3 -10.75 1.67 10.09
N ALA A 4 -9.43 1.58 10.02
CA ALA A 4 -8.76 0.38 9.55
C ALA A 4 -8.80 -0.71 10.62
N THR A 5 -9.18 -1.93 10.22
CA THR A 5 -8.92 -3.10 11.06
C THR A 5 -7.46 -3.51 10.91
N ARG A 6 -6.82 -3.85 12.02
CA ARG A 6 -5.43 -4.33 12.08
C ARG A 6 -5.40 -5.81 12.41
N THR A 7 -4.58 -6.57 11.68
CA THR A 7 -4.30 -7.97 12.02
C THR A 7 -2.82 -8.23 11.86
N ASP A 8 -2.20 -8.74 12.93
CA ASP A 8 -0.77 -9.01 12.97
C ASP A 8 -0.53 -10.51 12.87
N THR A 9 0.36 -10.91 11.98
CA THR A 9 0.81 -12.30 11.84
C THR A 9 2.32 -12.36 11.67
N THR A 10 2.91 -13.53 11.89
CA THR A 10 4.36 -13.72 11.72
C THR A 10 4.64 -15.02 10.99
N VAL A 11 5.72 -15.03 10.23
CA VAL A 11 6.38 -16.25 9.76
C VAL A 11 7.64 -16.41 10.58
N ALA A 12 7.79 -17.57 11.22
CA ALA A 12 8.99 -17.89 11.98
C ALA A 12 10.24 -17.99 11.09
N ALA A 13 11.42 -17.99 11.69
CA ALA A 13 12.68 -18.25 10.99
C ALA A 13 12.67 -19.60 10.26
N THR A 14 13.64 -19.82 9.38
CA THR A 14 13.62 -20.88 8.36
C THR A 14 12.59 -20.59 7.28
N VAL A 15 12.51 -19.32 6.88
CA VAL A 15 11.57 -18.85 5.86
C VAL A 15 11.89 -19.53 4.52
N THR A 16 10.88 -20.14 3.94
CA THR A 16 10.90 -20.67 2.57
C THR A 16 9.98 -19.83 1.68
N GLN A 17 10.11 -19.97 0.36
CA GLN A 17 9.19 -19.31 -0.57
C GLN A 17 7.74 -19.72 -0.30
N THR A 18 7.51 -21.01 -0.01
CA THR A 18 6.18 -21.54 0.32
C THR A 18 5.61 -20.93 1.59
N SER A 19 6.38 -20.86 2.68
CA SER A 19 5.89 -20.25 3.94
C SER A 19 5.60 -18.75 3.77
N LEU A 20 6.41 -18.05 2.97
CA LEU A 20 6.18 -16.64 2.64
C LEU A 20 4.91 -16.45 1.81
N VAL A 21 4.70 -17.25 0.76
CA VAL A 21 3.49 -17.20 -0.08
C VAL A 21 2.24 -17.45 0.75
N ASN A 22 2.24 -18.48 1.59
CA ASN A 22 1.08 -18.80 2.43
C ASN A 22 0.77 -17.68 3.41
N ALA A 23 1.78 -17.11 4.06
CA ALA A 23 1.58 -15.98 4.97
C ALA A 23 1.09 -14.72 4.27
N LEU A 24 1.59 -14.43 3.06
CA LEU A 24 1.07 -13.34 2.24
C LEU A 24 -0.40 -13.58 1.88
N ILE A 25 -0.79 -14.78 1.45
CA ILE A 25 -2.21 -15.09 1.17
C ILE A 25 -3.09 -14.80 2.39
N THR A 26 -2.68 -15.24 3.58
CA THR A 26 -3.39 -14.95 4.83
C THR A 26 -3.44 -13.45 5.11
N ALA A 27 -2.31 -12.75 5.03
CA ALA A 27 -2.25 -11.31 5.30
C ALA A 27 -3.06 -10.48 4.31
N PHE A 28 -3.05 -10.83 3.01
CA PHE A 28 -3.88 -10.17 1.99
C PHE A 28 -5.37 -10.39 2.25
N THR A 29 -5.76 -11.59 2.67
CA THR A 29 -7.15 -11.87 3.11
C THR A 29 -7.53 -11.00 4.30
N SER A 30 -6.67 -10.89 5.32
CA SER A 30 -6.88 -10.02 6.48
C SER A 30 -6.90 -8.53 6.13
N ALA A 31 -6.18 -8.10 5.09
CA ALA A 31 -6.22 -6.75 4.55
C ALA A 31 -7.49 -6.46 3.71
N GLY A 32 -8.40 -7.44 3.62
CA GLY A 32 -9.69 -7.29 2.96
C GLY A 32 -9.66 -7.50 1.45
N PHE A 33 -8.63 -8.14 0.90
CA PHE A 33 -8.70 -8.66 -0.46
C PHE A 33 -9.52 -9.94 -0.49
N SER A 34 -10.23 -10.17 -1.61
CA SER A 34 -10.80 -11.49 -1.89
C SER A 34 -9.68 -12.51 -2.14
N THR A 35 -10.05 -13.79 -2.25
CA THR A 35 -9.15 -14.82 -2.76
C THR A 35 -8.48 -14.36 -4.06
N ALA A 36 -7.19 -14.66 -4.20
CA ALA A 36 -6.45 -14.38 -5.42
C ALA A 36 -7.18 -14.99 -6.62
N ILE A 37 -7.44 -14.18 -7.65
CA ILE A 37 -8.10 -14.63 -8.87
C ILE A 37 -7.16 -15.52 -9.71
N ASP A 38 -5.88 -15.49 -9.40
CA ASP A 38 -4.86 -16.33 -10.00
C ASP A 38 -3.73 -16.60 -9.01
N ASN A 39 -3.26 -17.84 -8.96
CA ASN A 39 -2.19 -18.30 -8.08
C ASN A 39 -1.42 -19.42 -8.77
N TYR A 40 -0.25 -19.10 -9.33
CA TYR A 40 0.50 -20.01 -10.20
C TYR A 40 2.01 -19.82 -10.07
N THR A 41 2.76 -20.75 -10.67
CA THR A 41 4.23 -20.65 -10.78
C THR A 41 4.61 -20.35 -12.22
N VAL A 42 5.56 -19.43 -12.42
CA VAL A 42 6.30 -19.30 -13.69
C VAL A 42 7.77 -19.54 -13.39
N SER A 43 8.36 -20.57 -13.99
CA SER A 43 9.71 -21.02 -13.64
C SER A 43 9.80 -21.34 -12.13
N THR A 44 10.52 -20.53 -11.35
CA THR A 44 10.62 -20.67 -9.89
C THR A 44 9.88 -19.58 -9.11
N ASP A 45 9.24 -18.64 -9.82
CA ASP A 45 8.55 -17.52 -9.20
C ASP A 45 7.08 -17.87 -8.91
N ARG A 46 6.63 -17.55 -7.70
CA ARG A 46 5.23 -17.66 -7.29
C ARG A 46 4.53 -16.34 -7.56
N ILE A 47 3.39 -16.41 -8.25
CA ILE A 47 2.63 -15.23 -8.65
C ILE A 47 1.22 -15.33 -8.06
N LEU A 48 0.81 -14.27 -7.36
CA LEU A 48 -0.54 -14.06 -6.85
C LEU A 48 -1.13 -12.84 -7.57
N VAL A 49 -2.38 -12.93 -8.01
CA VAL A 49 -3.10 -11.80 -8.60
C VAL A 49 -4.40 -11.57 -7.87
N TYR A 50 -4.60 -10.35 -7.39
CA TYR A 50 -5.81 -9.91 -6.69
C TYR A 50 -6.54 -8.87 -7.53
N LYS A 51 -7.87 -8.89 -7.48
CA LYS A 51 -8.73 -7.89 -8.13
C LYS A 51 -9.36 -7.01 -7.05
N VAL A 52 -9.40 -5.70 -7.31
CA VAL A 52 -10.12 -4.72 -6.49
C VAL A 52 -11.01 -3.90 -7.40
N ASP A 53 -12.32 -3.96 -7.17
CA ASP A 53 -13.32 -3.20 -7.90
C ASP A 53 -13.58 -1.86 -7.19
N VAL A 54 -13.24 -0.76 -7.87
CA VAL A 54 -13.57 0.61 -7.46
C VAL A 54 -14.96 0.99 -7.96
N ASP A 55 -15.25 0.65 -9.22
CA ASP A 55 -16.58 0.76 -9.84
C ASP A 55 -16.71 -0.31 -10.92
N SER A 56 -17.41 -1.40 -10.63
CA SER A 56 -17.54 -2.54 -11.56
C SER A 56 -18.35 -2.22 -12.83
N THR A 57 -18.98 -1.05 -12.91
CA THR A 57 -19.76 -0.62 -14.08
C THR A 57 -18.92 0.08 -15.15
N LYS A 58 -17.63 0.34 -14.86
CA LYS A 58 -16.74 1.15 -15.70
C LYS A 58 -15.62 0.30 -16.30
N THR A 59 -15.19 0.63 -17.52
CA THR A 59 -14.19 -0.15 -18.27
C THR A 59 -12.86 -0.36 -17.52
N PHE A 60 -12.38 0.67 -16.82
CA PHE A 60 -11.16 0.62 -15.99
C PHE A 60 -11.48 0.86 -14.51
N GLY A 61 -12.70 0.53 -14.07
CA GLY A 61 -13.09 0.65 -12.67
C GLY A 61 -12.57 -0.49 -11.78
N SER A 62 -11.84 -1.45 -12.33
CA SER A 62 -11.11 -2.48 -11.59
C SER A 62 -9.60 -2.24 -11.65
N ASN A 63 -8.92 -2.47 -10.54
CA ASN A 63 -7.47 -2.59 -10.49
C ASN A 63 -7.10 -4.04 -10.18
N PHE A 64 -6.01 -4.50 -10.79
CA PHE A 64 -5.42 -5.80 -10.49
C PHE A 64 -4.05 -5.57 -9.86
N LEU A 65 -3.82 -6.20 -8.71
CA LEU A 65 -2.56 -6.18 -7.98
C LEU A 65 -1.88 -7.53 -8.16
N ARG A 66 -0.71 -7.53 -8.78
CA ARG A 66 0.12 -8.73 -8.93
C ARG A 66 1.25 -8.68 -7.92
N ILE A 67 1.41 -9.77 -7.17
CA ILE A 67 2.50 -10.01 -6.25
C ILE A 67 3.34 -11.16 -6.81
N ARG A 68 4.61 -10.91 -7.12
CA ARG A 68 5.57 -11.92 -7.58
C ARG A 68 6.60 -12.15 -6.48
N ILE A 69 6.79 -13.40 -6.11
CA ILE A 69 7.72 -13.82 -5.04
C ILE A 69 8.75 -14.76 -5.67
N THR A 70 10.01 -14.37 -5.67
CA THR A 70 11.10 -15.19 -6.24
C THR A 70 11.55 -16.27 -5.26
N SER A 71 12.32 -17.24 -5.76
CA SER A 71 12.95 -18.27 -4.92
C SER A 71 13.96 -17.69 -3.93
N ALA A 72 14.54 -16.52 -4.24
CA ALA A 72 15.40 -15.75 -3.35
C ALA A 72 14.62 -14.92 -2.29
N LEU A 73 13.29 -15.10 -2.17
CA LEU A 73 12.42 -14.35 -1.25
C LEU A 73 12.35 -12.84 -1.55
N GLN A 74 12.61 -12.43 -2.80
CA GLN A 74 12.34 -11.07 -3.24
C GLN A 74 10.85 -10.94 -3.59
N VAL A 75 10.21 -9.90 -3.07
CA VAL A 75 8.80 -9.61 -3.36
C VAL A 75 8.70 -8.40 -4.28
N PHE A 76 7.97 -8.58 -5.37
CA PHE A 76 7.62 -7.54 -6.32
C PHE A 76 6.11 -7.29 -6.26
N GLN A 77 5.71 -6.04 -6.45
CA GLN A 77 4.32 -5.67 -6.71
C GLN A 77 4.17 -4.88 -8.01
N GLN A 78 2.98 -4.96 -8.59
CA GLN A 78 2.63 -4.31 -9.84
C GLN A 78 1.13 -4.06 -9.87
N VAL A 79 0.70 -2.92 -10.42
CA VAL A 79 -0.72 -2.59 -10.66
C VAL A 79 -1.02 -2.49 -12.15
N MET A 80 -2.21 -2.93 -12.55
CA MET A 80 -2.67 -3.01 -13.94
C MET A 80 -4.21 -2.88 -14.00
N THR A 81 -4.77 -2.69 -15.20
CA THR A 81 -6.22 -2.51 -15.40
C THR A 81 -6.92 -3.74 -15.94
N GLY A 82 -6.19 -4.79 -16.28
CA GLY A 82 -6.74 -6.04 -16.79
C GLY A 82 -5.82 -7.21 -16.52
N TRP A 83 -6.41 -8.39 -16.31
CA TRP A 83 -5.71 -9.65 -16.16
C TRP A 83 -6.48 -10.78 -16.86
N ASN A 84 -5.81 -11.51 -17.74
CA ASN A 84 -6.36 -12.73 -18.32
C ASN A 84 -5.83 -13.96 -17.56
N VAL A 85 -6.71 -14.63 -16.82
CA VAL A 85 -6.36 -15.81 -16.00
C VAL A 85 -5.94 -17.03 -16.83
N THR A 86 -6.27 -17.09 -18.12
CA THR A 86 -5.89 -18.21 -18.99
C THR A 86 -4.51 -17.97 -19.59
N THR A 87 -4.29 -16.82 -20.19
CA THR A 87 -3.03 -16.49 -20.89
C THR A 87 -1.96 -15.91 -19.96
N LYS A 88 -2.33 -15.54 -18.73
CA LYS A 88 -1.45 -14.91 -17.73
C LYS A 88 -0.88 -13.56 -18.21
N VAL A 89 -1.65 -12.85 -19.03
CA VAL A 89 -1.25 -11.55 -19.60
C VAL A 89 -1.94 -10.42 -18.85
N ALA A 90 -1.15 -9.42 -18.44
CA ALA A 90 -1.64 -8.17 -17.88
C ALA A 90 -1.87 -7.12 -18.97
N THR A 91 -2.87 -6.26 -18.77
CA THR A 91 -3.15 -5.11 -19.64
C THR A 91 -2.84 -3.81 -18.91
N ASN A 92 -2.11 -2.91 -19.57
CA ASN A 92 -1.69 -1.62 -19.02
C ASN A 92 -0.95 -1.74 -17.68
N ALA A 93 -0.07 -2.72 -17.56
CA ALA A 93 0.68 -2.93 -16.34
C ALA A 93 1.72 -1.82 -16.13
N SER A 94 1.79 -1.33 -14.90
CA SER A 94 2.91 -0.49 -14.43
C SER A 94 4.23 -1.28 -14.43
N THR A 95 5.37 -0.59 -14.32
CA THR A 95 6.64 -1.27 -14.04
C THR A 95 6.59 -1.94 -12.66
N GLU A 96 7.08 -3.18 -12.55
CA GLU A 96 7.22 -3.86 -11.27
C GLU A 96 8.12 -3.07 -10.32
N VAL A 97 7.83 -3.15 -9.02
CA VAL A 97 8.69 -2.58 -7.96
C VAL A 97 8.95 -3.61 -6.88
N SER A 98 10.17 -3.61 -6.34
CA SER A 98 10.53 -4.35 -5.14
C SER A 98 11.19 -3.39 -4.15
N MET A 99 10.87 -3.55 -2.87
CA MET A 99 11.45 -2.77 -1.77
C MET A 99 12.50 -3.56 -0.98
N GLY A 100 12.83 -4.78 -1.42
CA GLY A 100 13.93 -5.57 -0.87
C GLY A 100 13.70 -7.08 -0.93
N ILE A 101 14.60 -7.80 -0.26
CA ILE A 101 14.69 -9.27 -0.28
C ILE A 101 14.72 -9.75 1.16
N PHE A 102 13.86 -10.71 1.51
CA PHE A 102 13.90 -11.33 2.84
C PHE A 102 15.04 -12.34 2.96
N VAL A 103 15.52 -12.56 4.19
CA VAL A 103 16.44 -13.64 4.53
C VAL A 103 15.71 -14.80 5.17
N THR A 104 16.31 -15.99 5.10
CA THR A 104 15.71 -17.23 5.61
C THR A 104 15.81 -17.37 7.13
N THR A 105 16.79 -16.71 7.78
CA THR A 105 17.21 -16.99 9.17
C THR A 105 16.46 -16.21 10.24
N THR A 106 15.64 -15.23 9.87
CA THR A 106 14.91 -14.37 10.81
C THR A 106 13.42 -14.33 10.51
N SER A 107 12.58 -14.16 11.53
CA SER A 107 11.13 -14.07 11.34
C SER A 107 10.72 -12.84 10.52
N ILE A 108 9.61 -12.94 9.81
CA ILE A 108 8.97 -11.82 9.10
C ILE A 108 7.67 -11.49 9.82
N GLN A 109 7.48 -10.23 10.20
CA GLN A 109 6.21 -9.72 10.73
C GLN A 109 5.38 -9.13 9.58
N PHE A 110 4.10 -9.48 9.57
CA PHE A 110 3.08 -8.95 8.67
C PHE A 110 2.05 -8.17 9.50
N VAL A 111 1.75 -6.95 9.09
CA VAL A 111 0.65 -6.14 9.63
C VAL A 111 -0.30 -5.85 8.48
N ALA A 112 -1.46 -6.51 8.51
CA ALA A 112 -2.54 -6.29 7.55
C ALA A 112 -3.44 -5.15 8.04
N LEU A 113 -3.73 -4.21 7.14
CA LEU A 113 -4.61 -3.06 7.39
C LEU A 113 -5.73 -3.06 6.34
N SER A 114 -6.97 -3.17 6.80
CA SER A 114 -8.17 -3.10 5.95
C SER A 114 -8.93 -1.83 6.27
N ALA A 115 -8.70 -0.81 5.46
CA ALA A 115 -9.46 0.44 5.42
C ALA A 115 -10.42 0.39 4.23
N GLY A 116 -11.39 -0.55 4.26
CA GLY A 116 -12.47 -0.63 3.27
C GLY A 116 -11.95 -0.73 1.83
N LEU A 117 -12.45 0.14 0.95
CA LEU A 117 -11.95 0.26 -0.42
C LEU A 117 -10.69 1.16 -0.49
N GLU A 118 -10.57 2.12 0.42
CA GLU A 118 -9.58 3.19 0.32
C GLU A 118 -8.14 2.69 0.56
N GLY A 119 -7.95 1.76 1.48
CA GLY A 119 -6.63 1.18 1.74
C GLY A 119 -6.73 -0.30 2.07
N LYS A 120 -6.06 -1.13 1.28
CA LYS A 120 -5.88 -2.55 1.58
C LYS A 120 -4.39 -2.83 1.56
N PHE A 121 -3.77 -2.91 2.75
CA PHE A 121 -2.32 -2.93 2.89
C PHE A 121 -1.82 -4.12 3.68
N VAL A 122 -0.64 -4.62 3.30
CA VAL A 122 0.13 -5.60 4.04
C VAL A 122 1.53 -5.03 4.20
N ALA A 123 1.84 -4.58 5.43
CA ALA A 123 3.18 -4.16 5.78
C ALA A 123 4.01 -5.39 6.16
N CYS A 124 5.14 -5.61 5.49
CA CYS A 124 6.03 -6.74 5.74
C CYS A 124 7.38 -6.24 6.27
N THR A 125 7.85 -6.86 7.35
CA THR A 125 9.00 -6.36 8.11
C THR A 125 9.94 -7.44 8.60
N GLN A 126 11.23 -7.22 8.43
CA GLN A 126 12.30 -8.12 8.88
C GLN A 126 13.58 -7.29 9.16
N GLY A 127 13.90 -7.07 10.43
CA GLY A 127 14.97 -6.15 10.82
C GLY A 127 14.70 -4.74 10.27
N THR A 128 15.64 -4.18 9.51
CA THR A 128 15.50 -2.85 8.88
C THR A 128 14.63 -2.88 7.62
N LEU A 129 14.46 -4.04 6.98
CA LEU A 129 13.64 -4.19 5.79
C LEU A 129 12.18 -3.85 6.10
N PHE A 130 11.58 -3.08 5.21
CA PHE A 130 10.19 -2.66 5.28
C PHE A 130 9.60 -2.57 3.88
N MET A 131 8.44 -3.18 3.68
CA MET A 131 7.71 -3.15 2.43
C MET A 131 6.23 -2.96 2.73
N LEU A 132 5.58 -2.00 2.06
CA LEU A 132 4.13 -1.87 2.10
C LEU A 132 3.54 -2.36 0.78
N LEU A 133 2.96 -3.54 0.80
CA LEU A 133 2.27 -4.13 -0.34
C LEU A 133 0.79 -3.77 -0.27
N GLY A 134 0.13 -3.64 -1.41
CA GLY A 134 -1.32 -3.44 -1.44
C GLY A 134 -1.75 -2.31 -2.38
N LEU A 135 -2.98 -1.84 -2.18
CA LEU A 135 -3.58 -0.82 -3.04
C LEU A 135 -4.16 0.31 -2.20
N LEU A 136 -3.80 1.55 -2.56
CA LEU A 136 -4.46 2.78 -2.13
C LEU A 136 -5.44 3.21 -3.22
N VAL A 137 -6.67 3.49 -2.84
CA VAL A 137 -7.72 4.07 -3.69
C VAL A 137 -8.21 5.33 -2.98
N PRO A 138 -7.59 6.50 -3.19
CA PRO A 138 -7.95 7.72 -2.46
C PRO A 138 -9.45 7.98 -2.52
N SER A 139 -10.07 8.29 -1.36
CA SER A 139 -11.52 8.43 -1.25
C SER A 139 -12.10 9.54 -2.14
N GLU A 140 -11.32 10.59 -2.37
CA GLU A 140 -11.70 11.71 -3.21
C GLU A 140 -10.90 11.68 -4.51
N ARG A 141 -11.64 11.73 -5.60
CA ARG A 141 -11.13 11.81 -6.96
C ARG A 141 -11.77 13.01 -7.65
N PRO A 142 -11.06 13.74 -8.52
CA PRO A 142 -11.67 14.82 -9.29
C PRO A 142 -12.92 14.35 -10.04
N THR A 143 -13.96 15.19 -10.08
CA THR A 143 -15.26 14.86 -10.70
C THR A 143 -15.16 14.55 -12.20
N TRP A 144 -14.16 15.13 -12.87
CA TRP A 144 -13.86 14.90 -14.29
C TRP A 144 -13.05 13.62 -14.53
N TRP A 145 -12.61 12.91 -13.49
CA TRP A 145 -11.91 11.64 -13.66
C TRP A 145 -12.89 10.52 -13.97
N ASP A 146 -12.87 10.07 -15.22
CA ASP A 146 -13.73 8.99 -15.70
C ASP A 146 -13.01 7.64 -15.68
N LEU A 147 -13.59 6.68 -14.96
CA LEU A 147 -13.11 5.30 -14.91
C LEU A 147 -13.33 4.52 -16.20
N ASN A 148 -14.06 5.06 -17.18
CA ASN A 148 -14.04 4.51 -18.53
C ASN A 148 -12.76 4.87 -19.30
N SER A 149 -12.00 5.86 -18.82
CA SER A 149 -10.76 6.30 -19.46
C SER A 149 -9.52 5.81 -18.72
N TRP A 150 -9.54 5.83 -17.38
CA TRP A 150 -8.36 5.60 -16.51
C TRP A 150 -8.71 4.79 -15.27
N SER A 151 -7.77 4.00 -14.74
CA SER A 151 -7.99 3.36 -13.44
C SER A 151 -7.71 4.31 -12.29
N TRP A 152 -8.28 4.02 -11.12
CA TRP A 152 -8.02 4.76 -9.88
C TRP A 152 -7.53 3.80 -8.81
N GLY A 153 -6.21 3.72 -8.63
CA GLY A 153 -5.59 2.77 -7.73
C GLY A 153 -4.07 2.90 -7.82
N PHE A 154 -3.43 2.83 -6.66
CA PHE A 154 -2.03 3.19 -6.51
C PHE A 154 -1.30 2.19 -5.61
N ILE A 155 -0.09 1.82 -6.00
CA ILE A 155 0.85 1.03 -5.19
C ILE A 155 1.95 1.93 -4.65
N PHE A 156 2.49 1.61 -3.48
CA PHE A 156 3.68 2.29 -2.96
C PHE A 156 4.94 1.78 -3.66
N ILE A 157 5.82 2.68 -4.05
CA ILE A 157 7.05 2.34 -4.80
C ILE A 157 8.34 2.70 -4.05
N SER A 158 8.23 3.15 -2.80
CA SER A 158 9.37 3.58 -1.98
C SER A 158 9.18 3.15 -0.52
N THR A 159 10.27 2.96 0.21
CA THR A 159 10.24 2.61 1.64
C THR A 159 9.86 3.78 2.55
N THR A 160 9.95 5.02 2.05
CA THR A 160 9.44 6.22 2.73
C THR A 160 7.93 6.33 2.65
N LEU A 161 7.29 5.56 1.76
CA LEU A 161 5.84 5.58 1.50
C LEU A 161 5.30 6.95 1.04
N LEU A 162 6.16 7.76 0.42
CA LEU A 162 5.77 9.06 -0.14
C LEU A 162 5.54 9.01 -1.65
N ALA A 163 6.18 8.06 -2.34
CA ALA A 163 6.02 7.86 -3.78
C ALA A 163 5.11 6.65 -4.08
N LEU A 164 4.21 6.86 -5.03
CA LEU A 164 3.20 5.91 -5.49
C LEU A 164 3.19 5.80 -7.02
N ARG A 165 2.61 4.73 -7.52
CA ARG A 165 2.45 4.47 -8.96
C ARG A 165 1.08 3.91 -9.27
N SER A 166 0.46 4.38 -10.35
CA SER A 166 -0.76 3.79 -10.91
C SER A 166 -0.47 2.88 -12.10
N SER A 167 -1.51 2.31 -12.72
CA SER A 167 -1.37 1.49 -13.92
C SER A 167 -0.75 2.30 -15.07
N ALA A 168 -0.27 1.63 -16.12
CA ALA A 168 0.17 2.32 -17.35
C ALA A 168 -1.00 2.90 -18.15
N ARG A 169 -2.25 2.68 -17.72
CA ARG A 169 -3.45 3.33 -18.27
C ARG A 169 -3.70 4.64 -17.55
N PHE A 170 -2.88 5.62 -17.87
CA PHE A 170 -3.03 6.99 -17.39
C PHE A 170 -2.94 7.93 -18.61
N PRO A 171 -3.62 9.08 -18.61
CA PRO A 171 -3.70 9.94 -19.79
C PRO A 171 -2.48 10.85 -19.99
N TYR A 172 -1.57 10.87 -19.03
CA TYR A 172 -0.46 11.82 -18.99
C TYR A 172 0.86 11.13 -19.37
N SER A 173 2.00 11.79 -19.19
CA SER A 173 3.32 11.24 -19.51
C SER A 173 3.99 10.46 -18.37
N SER A 174 3.56 10.67 -17.12
CA SER A 174 4.01 9.91 -15.94
C SER A 174 2.88 9.17 -15.18
N SER A 175 3.16 7.92 -14.76
CA SER A 175 2.29 7.10 -13.89
C SER A 175 2.62 7.24 -12.41
N GLU A 176 3.58 8.11 -12.07
CA GLU A 176 4.09 8.32 -10.72
C GLU A 176 3.38 9.50 -10.05
N TYR A 177 3.22 9.33 -8.74
CA TYR A 177 2.50 10.25 -7.87
C TYR A 177 3.23 10.35 -6.54
N GLU A 178 3.10 11.48 -5.87
CA GLU A 178 3.69 11.72 -4.57
C GLU A 178 2.67 12.33 -3.63
N PHE A 179 2.79 12.02 -2.34
CA PHE A 179 2.05 12.78 -1.35
C PHE A 179 2.64 14.16 -1.16
N LEU A 180 1.76 15.16 -1.07
CA LEU A 180 2.11 16.46 -0.50
C LEU A 180 2.61 16.24 0.93
N SER A 181 3.92 16.37 1.11
CA SER A 181 4.61 16.02 2.33
C SER A 181 5.68 17.05 2.66
N SER A 182 6.17 17.03 3.90
CA SER A 182 7.25 17.91 4.32
C SER A 182 8.13 17.21 5.36
N VAL A 183 9.44 17.28 5.15
CA VAL A 183 10.42 16.82 6.16
C VAL A 183 10.31 17.57 7.49
N ARG A 184 9.56 18.67 7.56
CA ARG A 184 9.28 19.40 8.79
C ARG A 184 8.27 18.67 9.71
N ILE A 185 7.46 17.78 9.15
CA ILE A 185 6.58 16.88 9.91
C ILE A 185 7.40 15.64 10.33
N ALA A 186 8.43 15.85 11.15
CA ALA A 186 9.37 14.79 11.53
C ALA A 186 9.24 14.40 13.00
N ASN A 187 9.40 15.38 13.88
CA ASN A 187 9.56 15.16 15.31
C ASN A 187 8.27 15.49 16.06
N PHE A 188 8.10 14.87 17.23
CA PHE A 188 7.06 15.25 18.17
C PHE A 188 7.26 16.71 18.63
N ASN A 189 6.18 17.36 19.07
CA ASN A 189 6.24 18.68 19.67
C ASN A 189 6.88 18.58 21.06
N PRO A 190 8.03 19.22 21.31
CA PRO A 190 8.76 19.08 22.57
C PRO A 190 8.04 19.71 23.77
N GLN A 191 7.14 20.68 23.55
CA GLN A 191 6.39 21.33 24.63
C GLN A 191 5.26 20.44 25.16
N THR A 192 4.60 19.71 24.26
CA THR A 192 3.47 18.84 24.61
C THR A 192 3.84 17.37 24.72
N ASN A 193 5.04 16.99 24.25
CA ASN A 193 5.49 15.62 24.05
C ASN A 193 4.51 14.79 23.20
N ARG A 194 3.84 15.43 22.22
CA ARG A 194 2.84 14.80 21.34
C ARG A 194 3.29 14.83 19.89
N ARG A 195 2.95 13.77 19.16
CA ARG A 195 3.08 13.71 17.70
C ARG A 195 1.90 14.42 17.05
N ASP A 196 2.08 14.83 15.80
CA ASP A 196 1.02 15.43 14.98
C ASP A 196 0.78 14.58 13.72
N VAL A 197 -0.42 14.68 13.16
CA VAL A 197 -0.82 14.07 11.89
C VAL A 197 -1.49 15.08 10.99
N LEU A 198 -0.90 15.26 9.80
CA LEU A 198 -1.57 15.87 8.67
C LEU A 198 -2.55 14.85 8.08
N SER A 199 -3.80 14.87 8.53
CA SER A 199 -4.86 13.97 8.06
C SER A 199 -5.41 14.39 6.69
N GLY A 200 -5.73 13.42 5.83
CA GLY A 200 -6.27 13.67 4.49
C GLY A 200 -5.17 14.02 3.51
N ASN A 201 -4.37 13.02 3.15
CA ASN A 201 -3.21 13.18 2.28
C ASN A 201 -3.64 13.60 0.88
N VAL A 202 -2.98 14.63 0.37
CA VAL A 202 -3.13 15.07 -1.01
C VAL A 202 -2.13 14.32 -1.86
N LEU A 203 -2.62 13.56 -2.83
CA LEU A 203 -1.82 12.85 -3.82
C LEU A 203 -1.67 13.74 -5.06
N LEU A 204 -0.44 14.00 -5.47
CA LEU A 204 -0.11 14.84 -6.61
C LEU A 204 0.57 13.99 -7.68
N THR A 205 0.29 14.26 -8.95
CA THR A 205 1.04 13.63 -10.05
C THR A 205 2.41 14.29 -10.22
N SER A 206 3.43 13.49 -10.49
CA SER A 206 4.76 13.96 -10.87
C SER A 206 4.85 14.07 -12.39
N GLY A 207 4.37 15.17 -12.99
CA GLY A 207 4.36 15.29 -14.44
C GLY A 207 3.93 16.65 -15.00
N ASN A 208 3.76 16.70 -16.31
CA ASN A 208 3.38 17.91 -17.06
C ASN A 208 1.86 18.21 -17.04
N ALA A 209 1.09 17.51 -16.21
CA ALA A 209 -0.34 17.76 -15.99
C ALA A 209 -0.62 17.80 -14.50
N GLY A 210 -1.51 18.70 -14.05
CA GLY A 210 -1.84 18.84 -12.63
C GLY A 210 -3.08 18.04 -12.25
N ILE A 211 -2.90 16.99 -11.45
CA ILE A 211 -3.97 16.19 -10.84
C ILE A 211 -3.73 16.16 -9.34
N ALA A 212 -4.81 16.32 -8.58
CA ALA A 212 -4.80 16.03 -7.16
C ALA A 212 -5.88 14.97 -6.85
N GLY A 213 -5.49 13.94 -6.10
CA GLY A 213 -6.41 13.07 -5.37
C GLY A 213 -6.31 13.36 -3.89
N LYS A 214 -7.28 12.92 -3.10
CA LYS A 214 -7.21 13.07 -1.64
C LYS A 214 -7.71 11.83 -0.94
N THR A 215 -6.99 11.41 0.09
CA THR A 215 -7.47 10.38 1.01
C THR A 215 -8.49 10.99 1.99
N SER A 216 -9.25 10.13 2.63
CA SER A 216 -10.07 10.51 3.76
C SER A 216 -9.19 10.99 4.91
N ARG A 217 -9.82 11.61 5.91
CA ARG A 217 -9.14 12.05 7.13
C ARG A 217 -8.62 10.88 7.99
N ASP A 218 -8.98 9.64 7.67
CA ASP A 218 -8.52 8.46 8.39
C ASP A 218 -7.12 8.00 7.93
N ILE A 219 -6.58 8.56 6.85
CA ILE A 219 -5.19 8.33 6.40
C ILE A 219 -4.45 9.67 6.41
N GLY A 220 -3.23 9.70 6.95
CA GLY A 220 -2.47 10.92 7.15
C GLY A 220 -0.95 10.72 7.04
N LEU A 221 -0.21 11.81 7.18
CA LEU A 221 1.25 11.81 7.36
C LEU A 221 1.59 12.33 8.75
N ALA A 222 2.41 11.60 9.49
CA ALA A 222 2.71 11.82 10.88
C ALA A 222 4.17 12.23 11.12
N CYS A 223 4.40 12.84 12.28
CA CYS A 223 5.74 13.00 12.85
C CYS A 223 6.27 11.63 13.32
N GLY A 224 6.88 10.85 12.44
CA GLY A 224 7.30 9.48 12.72
C GLY A 224 8.74 9.31 13.21
N SER A 225 9.58 10.34 13.14
CA SER A 225 10.99 10.23 13.56
C SER A 225 11.10 9.89 15.05
N GLY A 226 12.00 8.96 15.36
CA GLY A 226 12.25 8.47 16.73
C GLY A 226 11.15 7.57 17.30
N SER A 227 10.07 7.27 16.57
CA SER A 227 9.11 6.24 16.98
C SER A 227 9.60 4.84 16.64
N ALA A 228 9.08 3.87 17.39
CA ALA A 228 9.04 2.49 16.92
C ALA A 228 8.11 2.38 15.70
N ARG A 229 8.36 1.38 14.85
CA ARG A 229 7.42 1.03 13.78
C ARG A 229 6.13 0.48 14.39
N TYR A 230 4.97 0.84 13.82
CA TYR A 230 3.65 0.44 14.34
C TYR A 230 3.29 0.99 15.72
N ASP A 231 4.00 2.05 16.14
CA ASP A 231 3.64 2.87 17.29
C ASP A 231 2.24 3.49 17.08
N THR A 232 1.50 3.69 18.16
CA THR A 232 0.18 4.30 18.10
C THR A 232 0.19 5.63 18.83
N PHE A 233 -0.56 6.59 18.32
CA PHE A 233 -0.71 7.87 18.98
C PHE A 233 -2.15 8.37 18.85
N SER A 234 -2.58 9.10 19.88
CA SER A 234 -3.92 9.66 20.02
C SER A 234 -3.84 11.14 20.38
N PHE A 235 -4.93 11.86 20.14
CA PHE A 235 -4.99 13.32 20.25
C PHE A 235 -6.06 13.75 21.24
N PRO A 236 -5.78 13.83 22.55
CA PRO A 236 -6.77 14.26 23.53
C PRO A 236 -7.35 15.64 23.18
N PRO A 237 -8.68 15.84 23.25
CA PRO A 237 -9.69 14.96 23.85
C PRO A 237 -10.33 13.92 22.89
N ASP A 238 -9.82 13.79 21.67
CA ASP A 238 -10.37 12.89 20.65
C ASP A 238 -10.15 11.41 21.01
N THR A 239 -11.10 10.55 20.64
CA THR A 239 -10.99 9.09 20.80
C THR A 239 -10.22 8.44 19.64
N LYS A 240 -9.83 9.23 18.64
CA LYS A 240 -9.06 8.74 17.50
C LYS A 240 -7.68 8.23 17.90
N GLN A 241 -7.35 7.04 17.42
CA GLN A 241 -6.01 6.47 17.49
C GLN A 241 -5.50 6.18 16.08
N TYR A 242 -4.29 6.64 15.79
CA TYR A 242 -3.59 6.37 14.54
C TYR A 242 -2.44 5.42 14.77
N LEU A 243 -2.24 4.52 13.82
CA LEU A 243 -1.09 3.66 13.69
C LEU A 243 -0.06 4.33 12.78
N LEU A 244 1.18 4.43 13.25
CA LEU A 244 2.33 4.82 12.42
C LEU A 244 2.84 3.63 11.62
N ILE A 245 2.65 3.63 10.30
CA ILE A 245 3.03 2.51 9.43
C ILE A 245 4.55 2.49 9.23
N ASN A 246 5.17 3.64 8.98
CA ASN A 246 6.62 3.79 8.89
C ASN A 246 7.14 4.97 9.72
N ASN A 247 8.28 4.77 10.36
CA ASN A 247 8.85 5.69 11.35
C ASN A 247 9.86 6.68 10.74
N THR A 248 9.43 7.39 9.69
CA THR A 248 10.21 8.45 9.04
C THR A 248 9.57 9.82 9.23
N ALA A 249 10.26 10.87 8.78
CA ALA A 249 9.61 12.16 8.58
C ALA A 249 8.48 12.02 7.55
N SER A 250 7.33 12.63 7.80
CA SER A 250 6.09 12.41 7.06
C SER A 250 5.75 10.91 6.94
N GLY A 251 5.87 10.16 8.04
CA GLY A 251 5.54 8.74 8.06
C GLY A 251 4.05 8.52 7.81
N LEU A 252 3.70 7.57 6.94
CA LEU A 252 2.31 7.21 6.68
C LEU A 252 1.65 6.75 7.98
N ALA A 253 0.48 7.31 8.26
CA ALA A 253 -0.34 6.93 9.41
C ALA A 253 -1.77 6.62 8.99
N MET A 254 -2.40 5.71 9.72
CA MET A 254 -3.77 5.27 9.43
C MET A 254 -4.55 5.10 10.73
N ARG A 255 -5.76 5.62 10.76
CA ARG A 255 -6.65 5.52 11.92
C ARG A 255 -7.10 4.08 12.12
N ILE A 256 -6.97 3.59 13.35
CA ILE A 256 -7.38 2.23 13.76
C ILE A 256 -8.46 2.23 14.84
N GLN A 257 -8.73 3.38 15.48
CA GLN A 257 -9.85 3.61 16.41
C GLN A 257 -10.35 5.05 16.26
#